data_AF-A0AAW6IEJ5-F1
#
_entry.id   AF-A0AAW6IEJ5-F1
#
_cell.length_a   1.000
_cell.length_b   1.000
_cell.length_c   1.000
_cell.angle_alpha   90.00
_cell.angle_beta   90.00
_cell.angle_gamma   90.00
#
_symmetry.space_group_name_H-M   'P 1'
#
loop_
_entity.id
_entity.type
_entity.pdbx_description
1 polymer ?
#
loop_
_entity_poly.entity_id
_entity_poly.type
_entity_poly.pdbx_seq_one_letter_code
_entity_poly.pdbx_strand_id
1 'polypeptide(L)' 'AIKAVRKSDVLNDYELCRYMQLENGLYADVYALEIIIPVAFRLNTYNTHLFRTWLVGKALSKDNRQAYVMFIQNGKVGYC' A
#
# COMPACT_ATOMS: atom_id res chain seq x y z
N ALA A 1 -7.43 1.82 8.73
CA ALA A 1 -6.13 2.51 8.58
C ALA A 1 -6.15 3.54 7.44
N ILE A 2 -6.45 3.16 6.20
CA ILE A 2 -6.53 4.08 5.04
C ILE A 2 -7.49 5.25 5.29
N LYS A 3 -8.72 4.98 5.79
CA LYS A 3 -9.69 6.01 6.21
C LYS A 3 -9.14 7.01 7.25
N ALA A 4 -8.17 6.60 8.08
CA ALA A 4 -7.54 7.47 9.08
C ALA A 4 -6.36 8.29 8.51
N VAL A 5 -5.78 7.87 7.39
CA VAL A 5 -4.84 8.68 6.60
C VAL A 5 -5.62 9.69 5.76
N ARG A 6 -6.78 9.30 5.23
CA ARG A 6 -7.72 10.18 4.52
C ARG A 6 -8.17 11.38 5.37
N LYS A 7 -8.42 11.18 6.67
CA LYS A 7 -8.91 12.24 7.58
C LYS A 7 -7.89 13.34 7.91
N SER A 8 -6.61 13.19 7.55
CA SER A 8 -5.60 14.19 7.89
C SER A 8 -5.40 15.28 6.81
N ASP A 9 -6.23 15.35 5.76
CA ASP A 9 -6.12 16.27 4.61
C ASP A 9 -4.76 16.21 3.85
N VAL A 10 -3.90 15.25 4.20
CA VAL A 10 -2.56 15.10 3.60
C VAL A 10 -2.63 14.47 2.20
N LEU A 11 -3.66 13.66 1.90
CA LEU A 11 -3.74 12.87 0.66
C LEU A 11 -5.19 12.77 0.17
N ASN A 12 -5.47 13.21 -1.07
CA ASN A 12 -6.77 13.06 -1.74
C ASN A 12 -6.82 11.71 -2.47
N ASP A 13 -7.72 10.82 -2.06
CA ASP A 13 -7.76 9.42 -2.50
C ASP A 13 -8.08 9.23 -4.00
N TYR A 14 -8.71 10.21 -4.66
CA TYR A 14 -9.23 10.05 -6.02
C TYR A 14 -8.13 9.90 -7.09
N GLU A 15 -6.95 10.48 -6.84
CA GLU A 15 -5.80 10.33 -7.76
C GLU A 15 -4.89 9.16 -7.38
N LEU A 16 -5.01 8.64 -6.16
CA LEU A 16 -4.03 7.74 -5.54
C LEU A 16 -4.52 6.29 -5.40
N CYS A 17 -5.80 6.00 -5.62
CA CYS A 17 -6.35 4.65 -5.70
C CYS A 17 -6.91 4.38 -7.09
N ARG A 18 -6.48 3.28 -7.73
CA ARG A 18 -7.03 2.79 -9.00
C ARG A 18 -7.63 1.42 -8.81
N TYR A 19 -8.88 1.26 -9.24
CA TYR A 19 -9.51 -0.05 -9.34
C TYR A 19 -9.13 -0.69 -10.67
N MET A 20 -8.47 -1.85 -10.65
CA MET A 20 -8.04 -2.55 -11.87
C MET A 20 -8.49 -4.00 -11.89
N GLN A 21 -8.83 -4.48 -13.09
CA GLN A 21 -9.07 -5.88 -13.35
C GLN A 21 -7.73 -6.59 -13.60
N LEU A 22 -7.54 -7.73 -12.94
CA LEU A 22 -6.40 -8.61 -13.08
C LEU A 22 -6.66 -9.63 -14.20
N GLU A 23 -5.59 -10.23 -14.74
CA GLU A 23 -5.67 -11.23 -15.82
C GLU A 23 -6.52 -12.45 -15.48
N ASN A 24 -6.64 -12.78 -14.18
CA ASN A 24 -7.48 -13.87 -13.69
C ASN A 24 -8.96 -13.50 -13.54
N GLY A 25 -9.37 -12.32 -14.03
CA GLY A 25 -10.73 -11.81 -13.95
C GLY A 25 -11.13 -11.23 -12.59
N LEU A 26 -10.25 -11.30 -11.58
CA LEU A 26 -10.46 -10.65 -10.29
C LEU A 26 -10.21 -9.14 -10.40
N TYR A 27 -10.65 -8.41 -9.38
CA TYR A 27 -10.39 -6.99 -9.26
C TYR A 27 -9.57 -6.68 -8.02
N ALA A 28 -8.75 -5.64 -8.11
CA ALA A 28 -7.94 -5.16 -7.00
C ALA A 28 -7.92 -3.64 -6.94
N ASP A 29 -7.94 -3.12 -5.71
CA ASP A 29 -7.60 -1.74 -5.42
C ASP A 29 -6.07 -1.60 -5.40
N VAL A 30 -5.55 -0.72 -6.24
CA VAL A 30 -4.13 -0.36 -6.29
C VAL A 30 -3.95 1.00 -5.66
N TYR A 31 -3.22 1.04 -4.56
CA TYR A 31 -2.88 2.27 -3.86
C TYR A 31 -1.47 2.73 -4.23
N ALA A 32 -1.31 4.04 -4.40
CA ALA A 32 -0.01 4.67 -4.57
C ALA A 32 0.86 4.54 -3.31
N LEU A 33 2.18 4.56 -3.45
CA LEU A 33 3.11 4.39 -2.33
C LEU A 33 2.94 5.50 -1.27
N GLU A 34 2.53 6.69 -1.70
CA GLU A 34 2.21 7.84 -0.88
C GLU A 34 1.15 7.52 0.19
N ILE A 35 0.23 6.59 -0.10
CA ILE A 35 -0.77 6.09 0.85
C ILE A 35 -0.21 4.91 1.66
N ILE A 36 0.48 3.97 0.99
CA ILE A 36 0.94 2.72 1.62
C ILE A 36 1.99 3.00 2.70
N ILE A 37 2.94 3.91 2.45
CA ILE A 37 4.02 4.27 3.36
C ILE A 37 3.47 4.74 4.73
N PRO A 38 2.68 5.82 4.84
CA PRO A 38 2.19 6.29 6.13
C PRO A 38 1.30 5.25 6.84
N VAL A 39 0.52 4.45 6.10
CA VAL A 39 -0.24 3.33 6.69
C VAL A 39 0.70 2.30 7.32
N ALA A 40 1.75 1.91 6.61
CA ALA A 40 2.72 0.93 7.10
C ALA A 40 3.50 1.44 8.31
N PHE A 41 3.79 2.73 8.43
CA PHE A 41 4.43 3.29 9.63
C PHE A 41 3.47 3.46 10.81
N ARG A 42 2.16 3.63 10.57
CA ARG A 42 1.15 3.70 11.63
C ARG A 42 0.79 2.34 12.22
N LEU A 43 0.90 1.26 11.44
CA LEU A 43 0.49 -0.08 11.85
C LEU A 43 1.70 -0.92 12.30
N ASN A 44 1.49 -1.76 13.32
CA ASN A 44 2.50 -2.70 13.79
C ASN A 44 2.10 -4.15 13.51
N THR A 45 1.84 -4.48 12.25
CA THR A 45 1.56 -5.85 11.80
C THR A 45 2.76 -6.46 11.09
N TYR A 46 2.81 -7.79 11.01
CA TYR A 46 3.88 -8.52 10.31
C TYR A 46 4.09 -8.02 8.87
N ASN A 47 3.02 -7.89 8.09
CA ASN A 47 3.10 -7.42 6.70
C ASN A 47 3.66 -5.99 6.60
N THR A 48 3.30 -5.12 7.55
CA THR A 48 3.83 -3.74 7.57
C THR A 48 5.29 -3.68 8.02
N HIS A 49 5.73 -4.60 8.89
CA HIS A 49 7.14 -4.74 9.22
C HIS A 49 7.95 -5.19 8.00
N LEU A 50 7.50 -6.22 7.26
CA LEU A 50 8.14 -6.65 6.02
C LEU A 50 8.24 -5.51 5.00
N PHE A 51 7.14 -4.76 4.81
CA PHE A 51 7.14 -3.61 3.92
C PHE A 51 8.14 -2.54 4.34
N ARG A 52 8.20 -2.18 5.63
CA ARG A 52 9.17 -1.17 6.14
C ARG A 52 10.63 -1.62 5.93
N THR A 53 10.95 -2.87 6.24
CA THR A 53 12.29 -3.44 6.04
C THR A 53 12.67 -3.43 4.56
N TRP A 54 11.74 -3.85 3.70
CA TRP A 54 11.93 -3.80 2.25
C TRP A 54 12.13 -2.38 1.73
N LEU A 55 11.32 -1.42 2.19
CA LEU A 55 11.37 -0.01 1.79
C LEU A 55 12.73 0.61 2.12
N VAL A 56 13.26 0.36 3.33
CA VAL A 56 14.60 0.80 3.73
C VAL A 56 15.67 0.17 2.87
N GLY A 57 15.59 -1.15 2.64
CA GLY A 57 16.53 -1.85 1.75
C GLY A 57 16.54 -1.28 0.33
N LYS A 58 15.38 -0.85 -0.17
CA LYS A 58 15.26 -0.20 -1.47
C LYS A 58 15.82 1.21 -1.50
N ALA A 59 15.51 2.05 -0.50
CA ALA A 59 16.04 3.40 -0.41
C ALA A 59 17.58 3.43 -0.34
N LEU A 60 18.18 2.38 0.21
CA LEU A 60 19.64 2.20 0.30
C LEU A 60 20.26 1.52 -0.94
N SER A 61 19.45 1.01 -1.87
CA SER A 61 19.94 0.35 -3.08
C SER A 61 20.32 1.37 -4.16
N LYS A 62 21.37 1.10 -4.94
CA LYS A 62 21.82 2.00 -6.03
C LYS A 62 20.99 1.89 -7.32
N ASP A 63 20.08 0.93 -7.41
CA ASP A 63 19.22 0.68 -8.58
C ASP A 63 17.77 1.14 -8.29
N ASN A 64 17.47 2.39 -8.63
CA ASN A 64 16.24 3.08 -8.25
C ASN A 64 15.13 3.05 -9.32
N ARG A 65 15.18 2.13 -10.30
CA ARG A 65 14.31 2.20 -11.51
C ARG A 65 13.44 0.97 -11.76
N GLN A 66 12.78 0.41 -10.74
CA GLN A 66 11.76 -0.62 -10.99
C GLN A 66 10.44 -0.28 -10.31
N ALA A 67 9.34 -0.45 -11.03
CA ALA A 67 7.99 -0.41 -10.48
C ALA A 67 7.75 -1.70 -9.70
N TYR A 68 7.33 -1.60 -8.45
CA TYR A 68 7.12 -2.75 -7.57
C TYR A 68 5.63 -2.92 -7.27
N VAL A 69 5.13 -4.15 -7.46
CA VAL A 69 3.77 -4.56 -7.08
C VAL A 69 3.87 -5.46 -5.86
N MET A 70 3.24 -5.07 -4.76
CA MET A 70 3.21 -5.87 -3.54
C MET A 70 1.76 -6.27 -3.24
N PHE A 71 1.50 -7.58 -3.25
CA PHE A 71 0.17 -8.12 -2.95
C PHE A 71 -0.02 -8.23 -1.44
N ILE A 72 -0.79 -7.33 -0.85
CA ILE A 72 -1.18 -7.40 0.55
C ILE A 72 -2.51 -8.16 0.62
N GLN A 73 -2.45 -9.44 0.99
CA GLN A 73 -3.66 -10.20 1.30
C GLN A 73 -4.21 -9.72 2.64
N ASN A 74 -5.36 -9.05 2.63
CA ASN A 74 -6.14 -8.86 3.84
C ASN A 74 -6.72 -10.23 4.22
N GLY A 75 -6.18 -10.83 5.29
CA GLY A 75 -6.86 -11.90 6.00
C GLY A 75 -8.25 -11.40 6.38
N LYS A 76 -9.29 -12.08 5.88
CA LYS A 76 -10.70 -11.74 6.08
C LYS A 76 -11.00 -11.36 7.53
N VAL A 77 -11.28 -10.08 7.75
CA VAL A 77 -12.27 -9.64 8.73
C VAL A 77 -13.14 -8.62 7.99
N GLY A 78 -14.26 -9.11 7.48
CA GLY A 78 -15.24 -8.28 6.81
C GLY A 78 -15.93 -7.37 7.82
N TYR A 79 -16.17 -6.13 7.43
CA TYR A 79 -17.33 -5.36 7.86
C TYR A 79 -17.79 -4.53 6.67
N CYS A 80 -19.11 -4.54 6.47
CA CYS A 80 -19.87 -3.78 5.48
C CYS A 80 -19.52 -2.29 5.44
#